data_AF-A0A7G1KQE9-F1
#
_entry.id   AF-A0A7G1KQE9-F1
#
_cell.length_a   1.000
_cell.length_b   1.000
_cell.length_c   1.000
_cell.angle_alpha   90.00
_cell.angle_beta   90.00
_cell.angle_gamma   90.00
#
_symmetry.space_group_name_H-M   'P 1'
#
loop_
_entity.id
_entity.type
_entity.pdbx_description
1 polymer ?
#
loop_
_entity_poly.entity_id
_entity_poly.type
_entity_poly.pdbx_seq_one_letter_code
_entity_poly.pdbx_strand_id
1 'polypeptide(L)'
;MIHGDAWQGNLVVPRSTDPVLLDLDKVSLGQREWDLVQLAVDYTDFRRITDSQYRDFVDAYGGYDVTRWSGYRVLADIQELRWVGFAIGRTDSGRAAAAEAHHRIACLRGSIPKPWTWTAL
;
A
#
# COMPACT_ATOMS: atom_id res chain seq x y z
N MET A 1 -17.55 2.53 -6.58
CA MET A 1 -17.03 3.52 -5.61
C MET A 1 -15.82 2.90 -4.96
N ILE A 2 -14.76 3.67 -4.79
CA ILE A 2 -13.52 3.27 -4.14
C ILE A 2 -13.22 4.26 -3.01
N HIS A 3 -12.47 3.81 -2.01
CA HIS A 3 -11.91 4.65 -0.97
C HIS A 3 -10.83 5.58 -1.51
N GLY A 4 -10.00 5.09 -2.43
CA GLY A 4 -8.87 5.84 -2.99
C GLY A 4 -7.59 5.78 -2.15
N ASP A 5 -7.67 5.29 -0.90
CA ASP A 5 -6.54 5.16 0.02
C ASP A 5 -6.77 4.07 1.10
N ALA A 6 -7.18 2.88 0.65
CA ALA A 6 -7.62 1.79 1.51
C ALA A 6 -6.48 0.97 2.15
N TRP A 7 -5.53 1.62 2.84
CA TRP A 7 -4.52 0.92 3.64
C TRP A 7 -4.97 0.72 5.10
N GLN A 8 -4.27 -0.17 5.80
CA GLN A 8 -4.60 -0.60 7.16
C GLN A 8 -4.70 0.55 8.18
N GLY A 9 -3.93 1.63 7.99
CA GLY A 9 -3.98 2.80 8.87
C GLY A 9 -5.30 3.58 8.79
N ASN A 10 -6.07 3.39 7.72
CA ASN A 10 -7.39 4.00 7.53
C ASN A 10 -8.54 3.06 7.93
N LEU A 11 -8.26 1.95 8.62
CA LEU A 11 -9.26 1.01 9.11
C LEU A 11 -9.23 0.91 10.63
N VAL A 12 -10.39 1.15 11.25
CA VAL A 12 -10.61 0.86 12.67
C VAL A 12 -11.46 -0.40 12.78
N VAL A 13 -11.00 -1.36 13.58
CA VAL A 13 -11.72 -2.61 13.85
C VAL A 13 -12.06 -2.68 15.34
N PRO A 14 -13.22 -2.13 15.77
CA PRO A 14 -13.65 -2.19 17.16
C PRO A 14 -14.00 -3.62 17.57
N ARG A 15 -13.93 -3.93 18.87
CA ARG A 15 -14.27 -5.27 19.39
C ARG A 15 -15.77 -5.58 19.36
N SER A 16 -16.62 -4.55 19.35
CA SER A 16 -18.06 -4.68 19.61
C SER A 16 -18.94 -4.08 18.53
N THR A 17 -18.36 -3.53 17.47
CA THR A 17 -19.10 -2.90 16.37
C THR A 17 -18.44 -3.22 15.04
N ASP A 18 -19.13 -2.90 13.96
CA ASP A 18 -18.60 -3.10 12.61
C ASP A 18 -17.32 -2.26 12.38
N PRO A 19 -16.41 -2.74 11.52
CA PRO A 19 -15.24 -1.98 11.10
C PRO A 19 -15.63 -0.65 10.44
N VAL A 20 -14.81 0.38 10.67
CA VAL A 20 -15.03 1.73 10.13
C VAL A 20 -13.82 2.16 9.32
N LEU A 21 -14.08 2.67 8.11
CA LEU A 21 -13.07 3.31 7.26
C LEU A 21 -12.97 4.81 7.57
N LEU A 22 -11.73 5.30 7.62
CA LEU A 22 -11.38 6.69 7.91
C LEU A 22 -10.79 7.37 6.66
N ASP A 23 -10.57 8.68 6.72
CA ASP A 23 -9.87 9.44 5.68
C ASP A 23 -10.50 9.32 4.28
N LEU A 24 -11.74 9.81 4.17
CA LEU A 24 -12.56 9.70 2.97
C LEU A 24 -12.31 10.81 1.93
N ASP A 25 -11.20 11.52 2.04
CA ASP A 25 -10.86 12.67 1.18
C ASP A 25 -10.64 12.27 -0.30
N LYS A 26 -10.29 11.01 -0.56
CA LYS A 26 -10.02 10.44 -1.88
C LYS A 26 -11.12 9.52 -2.41
N VAL A 27 -12.27 9.44 -1.72
CA VAL A 27 -13.40 8.64 -2.17
C VAL A 27 -13.84 9.09 -3.55
N SER A 28 -13.96 8.14 -4.47
CA SER A 28 -14.23 8.45 -5.87
C SER A 28 -14.86 7.27 -6.61
N LEU A 29 -15.29 7.52 -7.86
CA LEU A 29 -15.67 6.45 -8.77
C LEU A 29 -14.43 5.96 -9.51
N GLY A 30 -14.09 4.68 -9.31
CA GLY A 30 -12.91 4.08 -9.90
C GLY A 30 -12.99 2.55 -9.90
N GLN A 31 -11.94 1.94 -10.44
CA GLN A 31 -11.75 0.50 -10.50
C GLN A 31 -11.36 -0.02 -9.11
N ARG A 32 -11.98 -1.14 -8.67
CA ARG A 32 -11.74 -1.73 -7.34
C ARG A 32 -10.28 -2.09 -7.09
N GLU A 33 -9.55 -2.40 -8.15
CA GLU A 33 -8.13 -2.75 -8.16
C GLU A 33 -7.28 -1.67 -7.50
N TRP A 34 -7.72 -0.40 -7.54
CA TRP A 34 -7.05 0.71 -6.89
C TRP A 34 -7.04 0.62 -5.36
N ASP A 35 -8.12 0.14 -4.74
CA ASP A 35 -8.15 -0.07 -3.29
C ASP A 35 -7.40 -1.36 -2.91
N LEU A 36 -7.45 -2.38 -3.76
CA LEU A 36 -6.80 -3.67 -3.50
C LEU A 36 -5.28 -3.62 -3.63
N VAL A 37 -4.75 -2.75 -4.49
CA VAL A 37 -3.31 -2.73 -4.80
C VAL A 37 -2.46 -2.40 -3.58
N GLN A 38 -2.97 -1.59 -2.64
CA GLN A 38 -2.19 -1.17 -1.46
C GLN A 38 -1.81 -2.38 -0.60
N LEU A 39 -2.77 -3.25 -0.28
CA LEU A 39 -2.51 -4.47 0.48
C LEU A 39 -1.70 -5.49 -0.33
N ALA A 40 -1.98 -5.60 -1.63
CA ALA A 40 -1.25 -6.52 -2.49
C ALA A 40 0.23 -6.15 -2.64
N VAL A 41 0.57 -4.86 -2.72
CA VAL A 41 1.96 -4.39 -2.71
C VAL A 41 2.63 -4.70 -1.36
N ASP A 42 1.92 -4.49 -0.25
CA ASP A 42 2.41 -4.86 1.10
C ASP A 42 2.70 -6.37 1.25
N TYR A 43 2.08 -7.20 0.40
CA TYR A 43 2.31 -8.65 0.31
C TYR A 43 3.44 -9.05 -0.65
N THR A 44 3.46 -8.51 -1.87
CA THR A 44 4.37 -8.96 -2.94
C THR A 44 5.73 -8.28 -2.89
N ASP A 45 5.73 -6.97 -2.65
CA ASP A 45 6.90 -6.11 -2.79
C ASP A 45 7.51 -5.76 -1.43
N PHE A 46 6.72 -5.95 -0.36
CA PHE A 46 7.11 -5.81 1.03
C PHE A 46 6.84 -7.12 1.78
N ARG A 47 7.56 -7.36 2.87
CA ARG A 47 7.25 -8.47 3.81
C ARG A 47 6.35 -8.00 4.95
N ARG A 48 5.29 -7.27 4.63
CA ARG A 48 4.34 -6.76 5.65
C ARG A 48 3.17 -7.69 5.87
N ILE A 49 2.83 -8.51 4.87
CA ILE A 49 1.71 -9.45 4.91
C ILE A 49 2.23 -10.87 4.63
N THR A 50 1.75 -11.85 5.39
CA THR A 50 2.08 -13.26 5.16
C THR A 50 1.20 -13.88 4.08
N ASP A 51 1.64 -14.99 3.49
CA ASP A 51 0.84 -15.76 2.52
C ASP A 51 -0.52 -16.21 3.08
N SER A 52 -0.62 -16.50 4.38
CA SER A 52 -1.90 -16.85 5.00
C SER A 52 -2.83 -15.64 5.10
N GLN A 53 -2.31 -14.50 5.57
CA GLN A 53 -3.10 -13.27 5.70
C GLN A 53 -3.60 -12.76 4.35
N TYR A 54 -2.75 -12.81 3.31
CA TYR A 54 -3.15 -12.39 1.97
C TYR A 54 -4.21 -13.33 1.37
N ARG A 55 -4.08 -14.66 1.58
CA ARG A 55 -5.12 -15.61 1.17
C ARG A 55 -6.45 -15.37 1.88
N ASP A 56 -6.42 -15.19 3.20
CA ASP A 56 -7.64 -14.89 3.97
C ASP A 56 -8.34 -13.62 3.46
N PHE A 57 -7.56 -12.59 3.10
CA PHE A 57 -8.10 -11.37 2.50
C PHE A 57 -8.74 -11.63 1.12
N VAL A 58 -8.06 -12.36 0.23
CA VAL A 58 -8.59 -12.69 -1.10
C VAL A 58 -9.90 -13.47 -0.98
N ASP A 59 -9.95 -14.46 -0.09
CA ASP A 59 -11.14 -15.27 0.15
C ASP A 59 -12.29 -14.41 0.70
N ALA A 60 -12.02 -13.56 1.70
CA ALA A 60 -13.00 -12.65 2.27
C ALA A 60 -13.53 -11.61 1.27
N TYR A 61 -12.69 -11.18 0.32
CA TYR A 61 -13.08 -10.24 -0.73
C TYR A 61 -13.94 -10.89 -1.84
N GLY A 62 -14.06 -12.21 -1.86
CA GLY A 62 -14.84 -12.98 -2.84
C GLY A 62 -14.00 -13.71 -3.88
N GLY A 63 -12.74 -14.03 -3.56
CA GLY A 63 -11.84 -14.83 -4.38
C GLY A 63 -11.11 -14.05 -5.49
N TYR A 64 -11.28 -12.73 -5.55
CA TYR A 64 -10.61 -11.89 -6.55
C TYR A 64 -9.20 -11.52 -6.10
N ASP A 65 -8.20 -12.24 -6.60
CA ASP A 65 -6.78 -11.96 -6.37
C ASP A 65 -6.26 -10.91 -7.37
N VAL A 66 -6.08 -9.67 -6.90
CA VAL A 66 -5.60 -8.57 -7.75
C VAL A 66 -4.21 -8.86 -8.32
N THR A 67 -3.36 -9.65 -7.65
CA THR A 67 -2.00 -9.95 -8.14
C THR A 67 -1.99 -10.78 -9.43
N ARG A 68 -3.10 -11.46 -9.73
CA ARG A 68 -3.28 -12.24 -10.96
C ARG A 68 -3.84 -11.43 -12.13
N TRP A 69 -4.31 -10.21 -11.86
CA TRP A 69 -4.81 -9.32 -12.88
C TRP A 69 -3.64 -8.74 -13.68
N SER A 70 -3.75 -8.72 -15.01
CA SER A 70 -2.66 -8.30 -15.90
C SER A 70 -2.21 -6.84 -15.70
N GLY A 71 -3.08 -5.98 -15.16
CA GLY A 71 -2.76 -4.59 -14.84
C GLY A 71 -2.09 -4.39 -13.48
N TYR A 72 -1.93 -5.44 -12.67
CA TYR A 72 -1.47 -5.33 -11.29
C TYR A 72 -0.13 -4.60 -11.14
N ARG A 73 0.88 -5.02 -11.91
CA ARG A 73 2.23 -4.46 -11.82
C ARG A 73 2.24 -2.95 -12.06
N VAL A 74 1.42 -2.49 -13.02
CA VAL A 74 1.30 -1.05 -13.32
C VAL A 74 0.73 -0.28 -12.12
N LEU A 75 -0.34 -0.78 -11.49
CA LEU A 75 -0.89 -0.12 -10.30
C LEU A 75 0.06 -0.21 -9.11
N ALA A 76 0.79 -1.32 -8.96
CA ALA A 76 1.79 -1.50 -7.92
C ALA A 76 2.93 -0.48 -8.06
N ASP A 77 3.46 -0.30 -9.27
CA ASP A 77 4.50 0.71 -9.56
C ASP A 77 4.00 2.12 -9.23
N ILE A 78 2.75 2.45 -9.59
CA ILE A 78 2.14 3.74 -9.25
C ILE A 78 2.03 3.91 -7.73
N GLN A 79 1.58 2.88 -7.00
CA GLN A 79 1.41 2.92 -5.56
C GLN A 79 2.75 3.08 -4.83
N GLU A 80 3.78 2.34 -5.23
CA GLU A 80 5.14 2.48 -4.72
C GLU A 80 5.67 3.90 -4.97
N LEU A 81 5.49 4.44 -6.18
CA LEU A 81 5.88 5.80 -6.53
C LEU A 81 5.16 6.84 -5.66
N ARG A 82 3.86 6.67 -5.40
CA ARG A 82 3.09 7.56 -4.49
C ARG A 82 3.70 7.57 -3.08
N TRP A 83 4.05 6.41 -2.53
CA TRP A 83 4.69 6.31 -1.21
C TRP A 83 6.10 6.91 -1.17
N VAL A 84 6.85 6.87 -2.27
CA VAL A 84 8.14 7.57 -2.38
C VAL A 84 7.93 9.07 -2.48
N GLY A 85 6.95 9.53 -3.27
CA GLY A 85 6.58 10.95 -3.35
C GLY A 85 6.19 11.53 -2.01
N PHE A 86 5.41 10.79 -1.21
CA PHE A 86 5.10 11.15 0.18
C PHE A 86 6.36 11.29 1.04
N ALA A 87 7.32 10.36 0.91
CA ALA A 87 8.57 10.42 1.66
C ALA A 87 9.43 11.63 1.30
N ILE A 88 9.51 11.95 0.01
CA ILE A 88 10.20 13.15 -0.49
C ILE A 88 9.56 14.41 0.10
N GLY A 89 8.23 14.48 0.15
CA GLY A 89 7.51 15.60 0.77
C GLY A 89 7.73 15.77 2.27
N ARG A 90 8.37 14.80 2.95
CA ARG A 90 8.66 14.83 4.40
C ARG A 90 10.14 15.07 4.72
N THR A 91 11.00 15.33 3.74
CA THR A 91 12.45 15.50 3.96
C THR A 91 12.77 16.61 4.96
N ASP A 92 11.94 17.64 5.02
CA ASP A 92 12.12 18.80 5.90
C ASP A 92 11.84 18.48 7.39
N SER A 93 11.21 17.33 7.68
CA SER A 93 10.96 16.85 9.04
C SER A 93 12.23 16.35 9.75
N GLY A 94 13.35 16.24 9.03
CA GLY A 94 14.66 15.97 9.61
C GLY A 94 15.48 14.92 8.86
N ARG A 95 16.72 14.68 9.34
CA ARG A 95 17.69 13.80 8.67
C ARG A 95 17.21 12.37 8.46
N ALA A 96 16.43 11.83 9.40
CA ALA A 96 15.88 10.49 9.28
C ALA A 96 14.89 10.39 8.10
N ALA A 97 14.02 11.39 7.93
CA ALA A 97 13.06 11.42 6.84
C ALA A 97 13.75 11.59 5.47
N ALA A 98 14.78 12.43 5.40
CA ALA A 98 15.59 12.56 4.19
C ALA A 98 16.35 11.27 3.83
N ALA A 99 16.91 10.57 4.82
CA ALA A 99 17.58 9.29 4.60
C ALA A 99 16.61 8.22 4.07
N GLU A 100 15.41 8.15 4.65
CA GLU A 100 14.36 7.25 4.19
C GLU A 100 13.91 7.60 2.75
N ALA A 101 13.73 8.89 2.42
CA ALA A 101 13.40 9.28 1.05
C ALA A 101 14.47 8.82 0.04
N HIS A 102 15.75 8.99 0.34
CA HIS A 102 16.84 8.49 -0.50
C HIS A 102 16.85 6.95 -0.63
N HIS A 103 16.62 6.24 0.48
CA HIS A 103 16.51 4.78 0.48
C HIS A 103 15.38 4.29 -0.43
N ARG A 104 14.20 4.90 -0.31
CA ARG A 104 13.04 4.57 -1.15
C ARG A 104 13.28 4.85 -2.64
N ILE A 105 13.97 5.94 -2.96
CA ILE A 105 14.38 6.22 -4.36
C ILE A 105 15.34 5.14 -4.88
N ALA A 106 16.31 4.70 -4.07
CA ALA A 106 17.23 3.63 -4.45
C ALA A 106 16.51 2.30 -4.71
N CYS A 107 15.49 1.98 -3.91
CA CYS A 107 14.58 0.85 -4.13
C CYS A 107 13.92 0.93 -5.52
N LEU A 108 13.22 2.04 -5.84
CA LEU A 108 12.55 2.19 -7.14
C LEU A 108 13.49 2.13 -8.34
N ARG A 109 14.74 2.58 -8.17
CA ARG A 109 15.75 2.54 -9.23
C ARG A 109 16.36 1.15 -9.45
N GLY A 110 15.96 0.15 -8.66
CA GLY A 110 16.48 -1.21 -8.73
C GLY A 110 17.87 -1.38 -8.08
N SER A 111 18.36 -0.37 -7.36
CA SER A 111 19.62 -0.46 -6.62
C SER A 111 19.52 -1.39 -5.41
N ILE A 112 18.31 -1.61 -4.90
CA ILE A 112 18.01 -2.49 -3.78
C ILE A 112 16.94 -3.49 -4.24
N PRO A 113 17.20 -4.81 -4.19
CA PRO A 113 16.23 -5.80 -4.63
C PRO A 113 15.06 -5.91 -3.65
N LYS A 114 13.90 -6.32 -4.18
CA LYS A 114 12.73 -6.69 -3.39
C LYS A 114 12.97 -7.99 -2.59
N PRO A 115 12.25 -8.23 -1.49
CA PRO A 115 11.26 -7.33 -0.90
C PRO A 115 11.92 -6.21 -0.10
N TRP A 116 11.30 -5.04 -0.12
CA TRP A 116 11.82 -3.86 0.57
C TRP A 116 11.33 -3.76 2.01
N THR A 117 12.11 -3.06 2.82
CA THR A 117 11.74 -2.63 4.17
C THR A 117 11.91 -1.12 4.24
N TRP A 118 10.80 -0.42 4.51
CA TRP A 118 10.73 1.04 4.65
C TRP A 118 10.20 1.41 6.02
N THR A 119 10.79 2.42 6.63
CA THR A 119 10.39 2.91 7.96
C THR A 119 9.20 3.85 7.83
N ALA A 120 8.29 3.85 8.81
CA ALA A 120 7.23 4.86 8.89
C ALA A 120 7.84 6.27 9.02
N LEU A 121 7.20 7.25 8.39
CA LEU A 121 7.67 8.64 8.32
C LEU A 121 6.76 9.60 9.07
#